data_AF-A0A812XA26-F1
#
_entry.id   AF-A0A812XA26-F1
#
_cell.length_a   1.000
_cell.length_b   1.000
_cell.length_c   1.000
_cell.angle_alpha   90.00
_cell.angle_beta   90.00
_cell.angle_gamma   90.00
#
_symmetry.space_group_name_H-M   'P 1'
#
loop_
_entity.id
_entity.type
_entity.pdbx_description
1 polymer ?
#
loop_
_entity_poly.entity_id
_entity_poly.type
_entity_poly.pdbx_seq_one_letter_code
_entity_poly.pdbx_strand_id
1 'polypeptide(L)'
;MPLWERSEGGIFVGERGAGSGLHVDQCLWSNVGRNWSGFKLFALWPWCERHRILDEAGKGAIFRPPLTKTEEGFLSRAKTVALVGPGDVWVFSGGQPHTAMCVGDGVNVCAYEPGACCKVARRDLHVMLIGSMKLMLR
;
A
#
# COMPACT_ATOMS: atom_id res chain seq x y z
N MET A 1 4.70 10.13 -15.92
CA MET A 1 5.92 9.92 -15.09
C MET A 1 5.58 10.22 -13.64
N PRO A 2 5.65 9.24 -12.71
CA PRO A 2 5.29 9.50 -11.32
C PRO A 2 6.33 10.39 -10.62
N LEU A 3 5.86 11.28 -9.76
CA LEU A 3 6.69 12.03 -8.81
C LEU A 3 6.62 11.33 -7.46
N TRP A 4 7.80 11.12 -6.87
CA TRP A 4 7.91 10.73 -5.47
C TRP A 4 8.89 11.67 -4.77
N GLU A 5 8.34 12.57 -3.95
CA GLU A 5 9.10 13.43 -3.04
C GLU A 5 9.34 12.63 -1.74
N ARG A 6 10.61 12.46 -1.35
CA ARG A 6 11.02 11.60 -0.21
C ARG A 6 11.61 12.35 0.97
N SER A 7 11.98 13.62 0.79
CA SER A 7 12.83 14.34 1.72
C SER A 7 12.08 14.89 2.93
N GLU A 8 10.84 15.36 2.74
CA GLU A 8 10.12 16.05 3.83
C GLU A 8 8.64 15.62 3.92
N GLY A 9 7.95 15.46 2.79
CA GLY A 9 6.49 15.27 2.79
C GLY A 9 6.01 13.87 2.41
N GLY A 10 6.89 13.03 1.83
CA GLY A 10 6.48 11.71 1.34
C GLY A 10 5.39 11.79 0.25
N ILE A 11 5.38 12.88 -0.53
CA ILE A 11 4.33 13.16 -1.52
C ILE A 11 4.53 12.27 -2.74
N PHE A 12 3.47 11.57 -3.11
CA PHE A 12 3.37 10.81 -4.34
C PHE A 12 2.33 11.41 -5.28
N VAL A 13 2.73 11.62 -6.53
CA VAL A 13 1.85 11.99 -7.64
C VAL A 13 2.02 10.97 -8.75
N GLY A 14 0.93 10.36 -9.21
CA GLY A 14 1.00 9.35 -10.26
C GLY A 14 -0.31 9.12 -10.99
N GLU A 15 -0.18 8.65 -12.23
CA GLU A 15 -1.29 8.21 -13.07
C GLU A 15 -1.60 6.72 -12.87
N ARG A 16 -2.63 6.23 -13.54
CA ARG A 16 -3.05 4.83 -13.51
C ARG A 16 -1.87 3.87 -13.75
N GLY A 17 -1.74 2.86 -12.89
CA GLY A 17 -0.66 1.87 -12.95
C GLY A 17 0.67 2.31 -12.33
N ALA A 18 0.82 3.59 -11.96
CA ALA A 18 1.96 4.06 -11.18
C ALA A 18 1.77 3.75 -9.69
N GLY A 19 2.86 3.56 -8.96
CA GLY A 19 2.81 3.28 -7.53
C GLY A 19 4.11 2.71 -6.99
N SER A 20 4.05 2.14 -5.79
CA SER A 20 5.20 1.48 -5.16
C SER A 20 5.08 -0.02 -5.34
N GLY A 21 6.13 -0.65 -5.87
CA GLY A 21 6.19 -2.10 -6.04
C GLY A 21 6.22 -2.86 -4.72
N LEU A 22 6.09 -4.17 -4.77
CA LEU A 22 6.09 -5.04 -3.60
C LEU A 22 7.39 -4.89 -2.81
N HIS A 23 7.28 -4.47 -1.54
CA HIS A 23 8.42 -4.29 -0.65
C HIS A 23 8.01 -4.40 0.82
N VAL A 24 9.01 -4.39 1.69
CA VAL A 24 8.90 -4.11 3.12
C VAL A 24 9.72 -2.84 3.36
N ASP A 25 9.24 -1.96 4.23
CA ASP A 25 9.98 -0.74 4.55
C ASP A 25 11.27 -1.05 5.31
N GLN A 26 12.21 -0.12 5.23
CA GLN A 26 13.45 -0.21 6.01
C GLN A 26 13.21 0.01 7.51
N CYS A 27 12.07 0.59 7.87
CA CYS A 27 11.69 0.90 9.24
C CYS A 27 10.43 0.12 9.63
N LEU A 28 10.41 -0.44 10.85
CA LEU A 28 9.28 -1.22 11.37
C LEU A 28 8.15 -0.37 11.96
N TRP A 29 8.25 0.95 11.85
CA TRP A 29 7.24 1.87 12.39
C TRP A 29 6.00 1.89 11.51
N SER A 30 4.93 2.51 12.00
CA SER A 30 3.72 2.67 11.21
C SER A 30 3.91 3.82 10.21
N ASN A 31 3.42 3.61 9.00
CA ASN A 31 3.22 4.68 8.04
C ASN A 31 1.81 5.20 8.19
N VAL A 32 1.67 6.53 8.16
CA VAL A 32 0.38 7.22 8.17
C VAL A 32 0.28 8.03 6.90
N GLY A 33 -0.80 7.86 6.15
CA GLY A 33 -0.99 8.55 4.88
C GLY A 33 -2.37 9.15 4.69
N ARG A 34 -2.43 10.13 3.79
CA ARG A 34 -3.65 10.81 3.35
C ARG A 34 -3.68 10.90 1.84
N ASN A 35 -4.87 10.70 1.27
CA ASN A 35 -5.10 10.74 -0.17
C ASN A 35 -5.99 11.93 -0.50
N TRP A 36 -5.52 12.83 -1.36
CA TRP A 36 -6.24 14.06 -1.70
C TRP A 36 -6.99 13.96 -3.03
N SER A 37 -6.45 13.21 -3.99
CA SER A 37 -7.02 13.06 -5.34
C SER A 37 -6.80 11.66 -5.88
N GLY A 38 -7.66 11.22 -6.80
CA GLY A 38 -7.59 9.91 -7.45
C GLY A 38 -7.78 8.74 -6.47
N PHE A 39 -7.54 7.53 -6.96
CA PHE A 39 -7.71 6.31 -6.18
C PHE A 39 -6.46 5.45 -6.20
N LYS A 40 -6.27 4.68 -5.13
CA LYS A 40 -5.14 3.76 -4.98
C LYS A 40 -5.61 2.43 -4.43
N LEU A 41 -5.22 1.35 -5.10
CA LEU A 41 -5.31 0.01 -4.53
C LEU A 41 -4.07 -0.25 -3.70
N PHE A 42 -4.30 -0.66 -2.46
CA PHE A 42 -3.26 -1.06 -1.52
C PHE A 42 -3.45 -2.54 -1.22
N ALA A 43 -2.39 -3.33 -1.29
CA ALA A 43 -2.40 -4.74 -0.88
C ALA A 43 -1.30 -4.98 0.15
N LEU A 44 -1.66 -5.64 1.25
CA LEU A 44 -0.74 -6.02 2.33
C LEU A 44 -0.82 -7.52 2.57
N TRP A 45 0.35 -8.14 2.74
CA TRP A 45 0.49 -9.53 3.11
C TRP A 45 0.81 -9.64 4.61
N PRO A 46 0.48 -10.78 5.25
CA PRO A 46 0.74 -10.98 6.66
C PRO A 46 2.26 -10.95 6.97
N TRP A 47 2.63 -10.64 8.21
CA TRP A 47 4.03 -10.55 8.64
C TRP A 47 4.84 -11.84 8.41
N CYS A 48 4.17 -13.01 8.44
CA CYS A 48 4.82 -14.29 8.13
C CYS A 48 5.26 -14.43 6.66
N GLU A 49 4.69 -13.63 5.75
CA GLU A 49 5.01 -13.61 4.31
C GLU A 49 6.14 -12.63 3.94
N ARG A 50 6.64 -11.82 4.89
CA ARG A 50 7.55 -10.66 4.67
C ARG A 50 8.87 -10.91 3.93
N HIS A 51 9.19 -12.15 3.61
CA HIS A 51 10.32 -12.52 2.77
C HIS A 51 9.81 -13.36 1.58
N ARG A 52 9.04 -14.41 1.90
CA ARG A 52 8.47 -15.35 0.93
C ARG A 52 7.76 -14.69 -0.25
N ILE A 53 6.85 -13.73 0.01
CA ILE A 53 6.11 -13.10 -1.09
C ILE A 53 7.01 -12.26 -2.00
N LEU A 54 8.08 -11.66 -1.46
CA LEU A 54 9.03 -10.88 -2.26
C LEU A 54 9.93 -11.80 -3.09
N ASP A 55 10.31 -12.95 -2.55
CA ASP A 55 11.11 -13.94 -3.26
C ASP A 55 10.33 -14.60 -4.41
N GLU A 56 9.06 -14.94 -4.16
CA GLU A 56 8.19 -15.62 -5.15
C GLU A 56 7.64 -14.66 -6.21
N ALA A 57 7.14 -13.48 -5.82
CA ALA A 57 6.53 -12.53 -6.75
C ALA A 57 7.51 -11.50 -7.32
N GLY A 58 8.70 -11.37 -6.72
CA GLY A 58 9.72 -10.40 -7.08
C GLY A 58 9.59 -9.08 -6.29
N LYS A 59 10.66 -8.72 -5.57
CA LYS A 59 10.79 -7.40 -4.95
C LYS A 59 10.67 -6.30 -6.01
N GLY A 60 9.80 -5.32 -5.78
CA GLY A 60 9.50 -4.24 -6.70
C GLY A 60 8.39 -4.54 -7.71
N ALA A 61 7.78 -5.73 -7.68
CA ALA A 61 6.66 -6.07 -8.57
C ALA A 61 5.44 -5.15 -8.34
N ILE A 62 4.88 -4.61 -9.41
CA ILE A 62 3.61 -3.87 -9.41
C ILE A 62 2.59 -4.68 -10.19
N PHE A 63 1.52 -5.10 -9.52
CA PHE A 63 0.45 -5.91 -10.12
C PHE A 63 -0.51 -5.03 -10.92
N ARG A 64 -0.30 -4.96 -12.24
CA ARG A 64 -1.10 -4.13 -13.15
C ARG A 64 -2.10 -4.97 -13.92
N PRO A 65 -3.35 -4.50 -14.13
CA PRO A 65 -4.27 -5.17 -15.02
C PRO A 65 -3.80 -5.11 -16.48
N PRO A 66 -4.10 -6.15 -17.30
CA PRO A 66 -4.74 -7.40 -16.90
C PRO A 66 -3.78 -8.28 -16.08
N LEU A 67 -4.29 -8.85 -14.98
CA LEU A 67 -3.50 -9.74 -14.13
C LEU A 67 -3.39 -11.12 -14.76
N THR A 68 -2.21 -11.72 -14.67
CA THR A 68 -2.01 -13.15 -14.94
C THR A 68 -2.58 -14.00 -13.81
N LYS A 69 -2.84 -15.28 -14.06
CA LYS A 69 -3.26 -16.24 -13.02
C LYS A 69 -2.28 -16.32 -11.85
N THR A 70 -0.99 -16.17 -12.14
CA THR A 70 0.07 -16.15 -11.13
C THR A 70 -0.03 -14.90 -10.24
N GLU A 71 -0.22 -13.73 -10.82
CA GLU A 71 -0.41 -12.48 -10.07
C GLU A 71 -1.71 -12.45 -9.27
N GLU A 72 -2.80 -12.99 -9.83
CA GLU A 72 -4.05 -13.23 -9.09
C GLU A 72 -3.80 -14.14 -7.88
N GLY A 73 -2.99 -15.18 -8.05
CA GLY A 73 -2.57 -16.09 -6.98
C GLY A 73 -1.82 -15.36 -5.86
N PHE A 74 -0.85 -14.51 -6.21
CA PHE A 74 -0.12 -13.70 -5.22
C PHE A 74 -1.05 -12.71 -4.49
N LEU A 75 -1.89 -11.98 -5.22
CA LEU A 75 -2.85 -11.05 -4.63
C LEU A 75 -3.89 -11.76 -3.75
N SER A 76 -4.26 -13.00 -4.07
CA SER A 76 -5.21 -13.77 -3.26
C SER A 76 -4.70 -14.12 -1.85
N ARG A 77 -3.37 -14.06 -1.65
CA ARG A 77 -2.72 -14.26 -0.33
C ARG A 77 -2.61 -12.98 0.49
N ALA A 78 -2.96 -11.83 -0.07
CA ALA A 78 -2.97 -10.58 0.67
C ALA A 78 -3.97 -10.69 1.84
N LYS A 79 -3.51 -10.36 3.06
CA LYS A 79 -4.37 -10.27 4.25
C LYS A 79 -5.36 -9.11 4.11
N THR A 80 -4.98 -8.07 3.38
CA THR A 80 -5.81 -6.88 3.20
C THR A 80 -5.61 -6.31 1.81
N VAL A 81 -6.72 -6.08 1.12
CA VAL A 81 -6.77 -5.26 -0.09
C VAL A 81 -7.75 -4.12 0.17
N ALA A 82 -7.29 -2.89 -0.03
CA ALA A 82 -8.06 -1.69 0.27
C ALA A 82 -8.03 -0.73 -0.92
N LEU A 83 -9.19 -0.14 -1.22
CA LEU A 83 -9.29 0.99 -2.14
C LEU A 83 -9.28 2.28 -1.32
N VAL A 84 -8.21 3.06 -1.48
CA VAL A 84 -8.05 4.39 -0.88
C VAL A 84 -8.57 5.43 -1.87
N GLY A 85 -9.56 6.21 -1.45
CA GLY A 85 -10.17 7.30 -2.22
C GLY A 85 -9.83 8.68 -1.67
N PRO A 86 -10.29 9.75 -2.32
CA PRO A 86 -10.05 11.12 -1.86
C PRO A 86 -10.64 11.37 -0.47
N GLY A 87 -9.85 11.98 0.41
CA GLY A 87 -10.22 12.29 1.80
C GLY A 87 -9.85 11.20 2.80
N ASP A 88 -9.54 9.99 2.35
CA ASP A 88 -9.21 8.87 3.23
C ASP A 88 -7.83 9.02 3.88
N VAL A 89 -7.75 8.57 5.13
CA VAL A 89 -6.52 8.39 5.89
C VAL A 89 -6.32 6.91 6.18
N TRP A 90 -5.08 6.44 6.02
CA TRP A 90 -4.71 5.05 6.31
C TRP A 90 -3.48 4.98 7.20
N VAL A 91 -3.41 3.90 7.97
CA VAL A 91 -2.24 3.54 8.79
C VAL A 91 -1.90 2.08 8.55
N PHE A 92 -0.62 1.75 8.32
CA PHE A 92 -0.16 0.36 8.22
C PHE A 92 1.25 0.19 8.80
N SER A 93 1.63 -1.04 9.14
CA SER A 93 2.97 -1.34 9.65
C SER A 93 3.97 -1.43 8.50
N GLY A 94 5.06 -0.65 8.52
CA GLY A 94 6.13 -0.75 7.53
C GLY A 94 6.86 -2.10 7.52
N GLY A 95 6.70 -2.88 8.59
CA GLY A 95 7.17 -4.26 8.66
C GLY A 95 6.37 -5.24 7.79
N GLN A 96 5.15 -4.90 7.38
CA GLN A 96 4.35 -5.79 6.54
C GLN A 96 4.74 -5.63 5.07
N PRO A 97 4.91 -6.74 4.33
CA PRO A 97 5.03 -6.69 2.88
C PRO A 97 3.79 -6.05 2.26
N HIS A 98 4.00 -5.07 1.39
CA HIS A 98 2.90 -4.32 0.79
C HIS A 98 3.27 -3.77 -0.59
N THR A 99 2.24 -3.43 -1.35
CA THR A 99 2.33 -2.78 -2.67
C THR A 99 1.17 -1.82 -2.82
N ALA A 100 1.36 -0.78 -3.63
CA ALA A 100 0.31 0.19 -3.90
C ALA A 100 0.33 0.64 -5.35
N MET A 101 -0.84 0.73 -5.97
CA MET A 101 -0.99 1.12 -7.37
C MET A 101 -2.16 2.08 -7.52
N CYS A 102 -1.95 3.15 -8.29
CA CYS A 102 -3.01 4.09 -8.64
C CYS A 102 -3.98 3.47 -9.63
N VAL A 103 -5.27 3.69 -9.39
CA VAL A 103 -6.37 3.20 -10.21
C VAL A 103 -7.33 4.33 -10.55
N GLY A 104 -8.13 4.11 -11.59
CA GLY A 104 -9.05 5.10 -12.14
C GLY A 104 -8.41 6.01 -13.17
N ASP A 105 -9.24 6.88 -13.75
CA ASP A 105 -8.84 7.79 -14.81
C ASP A 105 -8.59 9.17 -14.17
N GLY A 106 -7.32 9.50 -13.95
CA GLY A 106 -6.91 10.74 -13.30
C GLY A 106 -5.56 10.64 -12.58
N VAL A 107 -5.11 11.77 -12.05
CA VAL A 107 -3.89 11.86 -11.24
C VAL A 107 -4.21 11.60 -9.78
N ASN A 108 -3.55 10.60 -9.20
CA ASN A 108 -3.55 10.36 -7.77
C ASN A 108 -2.53 11.27 -7.09
N VAL A 109 -2.95 11.94 -6.02
CA VAL A 109 -2.09 12.79 -5.19
C VAL A 109 -2.28 12.37 -3.75
N CYS A 110 -1.20 11.95 -3.11
CA CYS A 110 -1.23 11.48 -1.73
C CYS A 110 0.11 11.75 -1.05
N ALA A 111 0.13 11.68 0.27
CA ALA A 111 1.35 11.67 1.05
C ALA A 111 1.26 10.59 2.11
N TYR A 112 2.40 10.07 2.51
CA TYR A 112 2.50 9.38 3.78
C TYR A 112 3.87 9.59 4.37
N GLU A 113 3.90 9.59 5.69
CA GLU A 113 5.11 9.77 6.48
C GLU A 113 5.28 8.62 7.47
N PRO A 114 6.52 8.27 7.83
CA PRO A 114 6.79 7.42 8.97
C PRO A 114 6.41 8.20 10.24
N GLY A 115 5.18 8.02 10.71
CA GLY A 115 4.58 8.81 11.78
C GLY A 115 4.38 8.01 13.06
N ALA A 116 5.14 8.40 14.09
CA ALA A 116 5.00 8.08 15.51
C ALA A 116 5.00 6.60 15.95
N CYS A 117 5.69 6.38 17.08
CA CYS A 117 5.65 5.17 17.90
C CYS A 117 4.24 4.95 18.46
N CYS A 118 3.30 4.53 17.63
CA CYS A 118 2.20 3.73 18.13
C CYS A 118 2.82 2.42 18.61
N LYS A 119 3.16 2.35 19.91
CA LYS A 119 3.39 1.08 20.64
C LYS A 119 2.10 0.27 20.63
N VAL A 120 1.64 -0.14 19.45
CA VAL A 120 0.62 -1.17 19.33
C VAL A 120 1.41 -2.47 19.24
N ALA A 121 1.71 -3.00 20.42
CA ALA A 121 2.33 -4.31 20.63
C ALA A 121 1.36 -5.45 20.24
N ARG A 122 0.76 -5.36 19.06
CA ARG A 122 0.01 -6.45 18.44
C ARG A 122 0.61 -6.67 17.06
N ARG A 123 1.03 -7.91 16.82
CA ARG A 123 1.63 -8.41 15.56
C ARG A 123 0.67 -8.35 14.36
N ASP A 124 -0.46 -7.66 14.51
CA ASP A 124 -1.63 -7.65 13.65
C ASP A 124 -2.16 -6.21 13.52
N LEU A 125 -1.32 -5.25 13.12
CA LEU A 125 -1.88 -3.97 12.69
C LEU A 125 -2.72 -4.24 11.43
N HIS A 126 -4.03 -4.04 11.60
CA HIS A 126 -4.99 -3.90 10.52
C HIS A 126 -4.78 -2.51 9.92
N VAL A 127 -5.05 -2.33 8.63
CA VAL A 127 -5.15 -0.98 8.08
C VAL A 127 -6.20 -0.24 8.90
N MET A 128 -5.81 0.76 9.68
CA MET A 128 -6.78 1.61 10.38
C MET A 128 -7.27 2.61 9.35
N LEU A 129 -8.50 2.40 8.91
CA LEU A 129 -9.20 3.20 7.91
C LEU A 129 -9.95 4.31 8.63
N ILE A 130 -9.61 5.56 8.36
CA ILE A 130 -10.35 6.71 8.88
C ILE A 130 -10.90 7.46 7.66
N GLY A 131 -12.16 7.19 7.33
CA GLY A 131 -12.82 7.71 6.12
C GLY A 131 -13.86 6.76 5.52
N SER A 132 -14.27 7.04 4.29
CA SER A 132 -15.31 6.28 3.54
C SER A 132 -14.71 5.13 2.74
N MET A 133 -13.61 4.51 3.24
CA MET A 133 -12.91 3.43 2.53
C MET A 133 -13.73 2.14 2.47
N LYS A 134 -13.73 1.50 1.29
CA LYS A 134 -14.20 0.12 1.13
C LYS A 134 -13.05 -0.84 1.37
N LEU A 135 -13.08 -1.51 2.52
CA LEU A 135 -12.25 -2.68 2.77
C LEU A 135 -12.80 -3.85 1.95
N MET A 136 -12.01 -4.35 1.00
CA MET A 136 -12.36 -5.58 0.29
C MET A 136 -11.85 -6.76 1.12
N LEU A 137 -12.54 -7.05 2.23
CA LEU A 137 -12.36 -8.32 2.93
C LEU A 137 -12.96 -9.43 2.07
N ARG A 138 -12.25 -10.56 2.03
CA ARG A 138 -12.83 -11.84 1.69
C ARG A 138 -13.28 -12.53 2.98
#